data_AF-A0A1W9M9J3-F1
#
_entry.id   AF-A0A1W9M9J3-F1
#
_cell.length_a   1.000
_cell.length_b   1.000
_cell.length_c   1.000
_cell.angle_alpha   90.00
_cell.angle_beta   90.00
_cell.angle_gamma   90.00
#
_symmetry.space_group_name_H-M   'P 1'
#
loop_
_entity.id
_entity.type
_entity.pdbx_description
1 polymer ?
#
loop_
_entity_poly.entity_id
_entity_poly.type
_entity_poly.pdbx_seq_one_letter_code
_entity_poly.pdbx_strand_id
1 'polypeptide(L)'
;MVPQVVSRQLRGRRQGPASTLPGSTPAPAVSAGDDESLRCRLCSLEITLPQAAVSRRNSHQHTFCNPMGLVFELACYGQAPGCLVHGHPSNEFCWFAGYVWQYAACRRCHAHLGWYFTAGDDAFFGLIRDRLSG
;
A
#
# COMPACT_ATOMS: atom_id res chain seq x y z
N MET A 1 -27.79 -51.17 -19.58
CA MET A 1 -28.89 -51.84 -18.86
C MET A 1 -28.94 -51.21 -17.47
N VAL A 2 -29.99 -50.45 -17.18
CA VAL A 2 -30.24 -49.75 -15.90
C VAL A 2 -30.96 -50.72 -14.96
N PRO A 3 -30.81 -50.57 -13.64
CA PRO A 3 -32.04 -50.40 -12.88
C PRO A 3 -31.98 -49.21 -11.92
N GLN A 4 -33.15 -48.58 -11.87
CA GLN A 4 -33.58 -47.53 -10.97
C GLN A 4 -33.83 -48.11 -9.57
N VAL A 5 -33.56 -47.33 -8.53
CA VAL A 5 -34.27 -47.46 -7.24
C VAL A 5 -34.75 -46.06 -6.83
N VAL A 6 -36.08 -45.91 -6.88
CA VAL A 6 -36.87 -44.89 -6.20
C VAL A 6 -37.11 -45.36 -4.78
N SER A 7 -36.98 -44.48 -3.77
CA SER A 7 -37.74 -44.63 -2.51
C SER A 7 -37.86 -43.34 -1.71
N ARG A 8 -39.12 -42.87 -1.67
CA ARG A 8 -39.88 -42.33 -0.53
C ARG A 8 -39.41 -41.04 0.15
N GLN A 9 -40.20 -39.99 -0.11
CA GLN A 9 -40.40 -38.83 0.76
C GLN A 9 -40.90 -39.23 2.15
N LEU A 10 -40.39 -38.56 3.18
CA LEU A 10 -41.05 -38.44 4.49
C LEU A 10 -41.21 -36.96 4.81
N ARG A 11 -42.47 -36.55 5.01
CA ARG A 11 -42.86 -35.21 5.44
C ARG A 11 -42.62 -35.09 6.95
N GLY A 12 -41.99 -34.00 7.37
CA GLY A 12 -41.89 -33.59 8.77
C GLY A 12 -41.84 -32.07 8.88
N ARG A 13 -43.02 -31.44 9.01
CA ARG A 13 -43.18 -30.01 9.26
C ARG A 13 -43.26 -29.80 10.78
N ARG A 14 -42.36 -28.98 11.35
CA ARG A 14 -42.62 -28.27 12.62
C ARG A 14 -42.09 -26.83 12.49
N GLN A 15 -43.03 -25.89 12.51
CA GLN A 15 -42.81 -24.45 12.54
C GLN A 15 -42.50 -24.04 13.98
N GLY A 16 -41.37 -23.36 14.20
CA GLY A 16 -41.11 -22.61 15.43
C GLY A 16 -41.48 -21.13 15.21
N PRO A 17 -42.07 -20.43 16.20
CA PRO A 17 -42.37 -19.02 16.07
C PRO A 17 -41.23 -18.12 16.57
N ALA A 18 -41.33 -16.87 16.12
CA ALA A 18 -40.82 -15.62 16.69
C ALA A 18 -39.32 -15.30 16.56
N SER A 19 -39.01 -14.23 15.84
CA SER A 19 -38.90 -12.89 16.46
C SER A 19 -38.56 -11.83 15.41
N THR A 20 -39.51 -10.94 15.16
CA THR A 20 -39.28 -9.72 14.36
C THR A 20 -38.59 -8.70 15.28
N LEU A 21 -37.30 -8.43 15.04
CA LEU A 21 -36.63 -7.30 15.69
C LEU A 21 -36.84 -6.02 14.85
N PRO A 22 -37.20 -4.90 15.49
CA PRO A 22 -37.39 -3.63 14.79
C PRO A 22 -36.05 -2.93 14.51
N GLY A 23 -35.97 -2.33 13.32
CA GLY A 23 -35.24 -1.11 12.99
C GLY A 23 -33.85 -0.92 13.60
N SER A 24 -32.82 -1.47 12.96
CA SER A 24 -31.48 -0.86 13.05
C SER A 24 -31.45 0.34 12.11
N THR A 25 -31.59 1.54 12.67
CA THR A 25 -31.21 2.78 12.00
C THR A 25 -29.74 2.63 11.57
N PRO A 26 -29.39 2.73 10.27
CA PRO A 26 -28.00 2.76 9.89
C PRO A 26 -27.36 3.99 10.55
N ALA A 27 -26.27 3.76 11.29
CA ALA A 27 -25.40 4.81 11.77
C ALA A 27 -25.07 5.77 10.60
N PRO A 28 -24.88 7.07 10.86
CA PRO A 28 -24.54 8.01 9.81
C PRO A 28 -23.33 7.45 9.05
N ALA A 29 -23.48 7.30 7.73
CA ALA A 29 -22.37 7.03 6.85
C ALA A 29 -21.35 8.13 7.12
N VAL A 30 -20.28 7.79 7.83
CA VAL A 30 -19.08 8.59 7.80
C VAL A 30 -18.70 8.57 6.34
N SER A 31 -18.95 9.68 5.65
CA SER A 31 -18.42 9.89 4.32
C SER A 31 -16.92 9.71 4.48
N ALA A 32 -16.42 8.54 4.06
CA ALA A 32 -15.02 8.31 3.87
C ALA A 32 -14.61 9.42 2.91
N GLY A 33 -14.03 10.49 3.42
CA GLY A 33 -13.26 11.38 2.57
C GLY A 33 -12.30 10.46 1.85
N ASP A 34 -12.37 10.43 0.53
CA ASP A 34 -11.50 9.61 -0.30
C ASP A 34 -10.07 9.90 0.13
N ASP A 35 -9.52 9.03 0.98
CA ASP A 35 -8.12 9.03 1.31
C ASP A 35 -7.43 8.46 0.08
N GLU A 36 -7.22 9.34 -0.90
CA GLU A 36 -6.74 8.95 -2.21
C GLU A 36 -5.30 8.45 -2.04
N SER A 37 -5.18 7.13 -1.96
CA SER A 37 -3.90 6.48 -1.75
C SER A 37 -2.98 6.73 -2.94
N LEU A 38 -1.69 6.88 -2.66
CA LEU A 38 -0.68 7.06 -3.69
C LEU A 38 -0.36 5.71 -4.31
N ARG A 39 -0.63 5.59 -5.61
CA ARG A 39 -0.52 4.35 -6.37
C ARG A 39 0.68 4.39 -7.30
N CYS A 40 1.22 3.22 -7.64
CA CYS A 40 2.22 3.08 -8.68
C CYS A 40 1.61 3.50 -10.00
N ARG A 41 2.20 4.48 -10.67
CA ARG A 41 1.67 5.03 -11.92
C ARG A 41 1.57 4.02 -13.07
N LEU A 42 2.40 2.96 -13.04
CA LEU A 42 2.43 1.96 -14.11
C LEU A 42 1.38 0.85 -13.98
N CYS A 43 0.94 0.54 -12.76
CA CYS A 43 -0.01 -0.56 -12.56
C CYS A 43 -1.22 -0.20 -11.70
N SER A 44 -1.17 0.92 -10.97
CA SER A 44 -2.16 1.38 -10.00
C SER A 44 -2.18 0.62 -8.67
N LEU A 45 -1.09 -0.09 -8.33
CA LEU A 45 -0.98 -0.74 -7.03
C LEU A 45 -0.83 0.36 -5.98
N GLU A 46 -1.60 0.31 -4.91
CA GLU A 46 -1.36 1.19 -3.76
C GLU A 46 0.06 1.01 -3.21
N ILE A 47 0.79 2.13 -3.08
CA ILE A 47 2.17 2.16 -2.61
C ILE A 47 2.25 2.67 -1.19
N THR A 48 1.59 3.78 -0.91
CA THR A 48 1.57 4.44 0.40
C THR A 48 0.33 5.33 0.53
N LEU A 49 0.12 5.87 1.72
CA LEU A 49 -0.93 6.82 2.01
C LEU A 49 -0.34 8.23 2.21
N PRO A 50 -1.05 9.31 1.87
CA PRO A 50 -0.60 10.67 2.16
C PRO A 50 -0.23 10.90 3.63
N GLN A 51 -0.91 10.25 4.58
CA GLN A 51 -0.67 10.36 6.03
C GLN A 51 0.65 9.73 6.47
N ALA A 52 1.24 8.86 5.64
CA ALA A 52 2.56 8.31 5.91
C ALA A 52 3.69 9.31 5.60
N ALA A 53 3.38 10.51 5.10
CA ALA A 53 4.37 11.53 4.82
C ALA A 53 5.20 11.89 6.07
N VAL A 54 6.52 11.93 5.90
CA VAL A 54 7.46 12.34 6.95
C VAL A 54 8.37 13.43 6.40
N SER A 55 8.84 14.31 7.30
CA SER A 55 9.87 15.30 6.96
C SER A 55 11.25 14.76 7.29
N ARG A 56 12.20 14.93 6.37
CA ARG A 56 13.63 14.64 6.56
C ARG A 56 14.42 15.91 6.26
N ARG A 57 15.31 16.32 7.16
CA ARG A 57 16.02 17.61 7.08
C ARG A 57 15.07 18.79 6.85
N ASN A 58 14.00 18.86 7.65
CA ASN A 58 12.96 19.92 7.61
C ASN A 58 12.13 20.00 6.31
N SER A 59 12.20 19.01 5.42
CA SER A 59 11.36 18.95 4.23
C SER A 59 10.83 17.55 3.94
N HIS A 60 9.59 17.47 3.48
CA HIS A 60 9.00 16.26 2.92
C HIS A 60 9.50 15.96 1.50
N GLN A 61 9.78 17.02 0.72
CA GLN A 61 10.19 16.91 -0.68
C GLN A 61 11.63 17.34 -0.90
N HIS A 62 12.33 16.62 -1.77
CA HIS A 62 13.75 16.88 -2.07
C HIS A 62 14.01 16.68 -3.56
N THR A 63 14.84 17.54 -4.15
CA THR A 63 15.34 17.36 -5.52
C THR A 63 16.81 17.00 -5.45
N PHE A 64 17.18 15.85 -5.98
CA PHE A 64 18.55 15.37 -5.99
C PHE A 64 19.02 15.01 -7.40
N CYS A 65 20.32 15.08 -7.61
CA CYS A 65 20.98 14.61 -8.82
C CYS A 65 21.86 13.42 -8.46
N ASN A 66 21.77 12.33 -9.22
CA ASN A 66 22.70 11.21 -9.07
C ASN A 66 24.02 11.48 -9.83
N PRO A 67 25.09 10.69 -9.62
CA PRO A 67 26.38 10.89 -10.29
C PRO A 67 26.34 10.85 -11.82
N MET A 68 25.31 10.21 -12.39
CA MET A 68 25.08 10.13 -13.84
C MET A 68 24.33 11.36 -14.39
N GLY A 69 24.05 12.36 -13.57
CA GLY A 69 23.34 13.57 -13.99
C GLY A 69 21.81 13.44 -14.01
N LEU A 70 21.24 12.33 -13.52
CA LEU A 70 19.79 12.14 -13.46
C LEU A 70 19.22 12.85 -12.24
N VAL A 71 18.24 13.72 -12.48
CA VAL A 71 17.53 14.47 -11.44
C VAL A 71 16.27 13.72 -11.01
N PHE A 72 16.03 13.66 -9.69
CA PHE A 72 14.86 13.04 -9.10
C PHE A 72 14.20 13.97 -8.09
N GLU A 73 12.88 14.15 -8.22
CA GLU A 73 12.04 14.75 -7.20
C GLU A 73 11.46 13.66 -6.29
N LEU A 74 11.87 13.67 -5.03
CA LEU A 74 11.47 12.70 -4.03
C LEU A 74 10.45 13.29 -3.07
N ALA A 75 9.54 12.44 -2.61
CA ALA A 75 8.70 12.65 -1.45
C ALA A 75 8.99 11.56 -0.39
N CYS A 76 9.09 11.97 0.88
CA CYS A 76 9.51 11.09 1.98
C CYS A 76 8.30 10.50 2.74
N TYR A 77 8.26 9.18 2.89
CA TYR A 77 7.19 8.45 3.58
C TYR A 77 7.76 7.49 4.63
N GLY A 78 7.15 7.41 5.80
CA GLY A 78 7.54 6.47 6.85
C GLY A 78 7.17 5.01 6.52
N GLN A 79 6.09 4.81 5.76
CA GLN A 79 5.63 3.49 5.34
C GLN A 79 5.29 3.48 3.85
N ALA A 80 5.62 2.39 3.17
CA ALA A 80 5.23 2.16 1.77
C ALA A 80 5.00 0.65 1.53
N PRO A 81 3.90 0.06 2.03
CA PRO A 81 3.69 -1.39 1.99
C PRO A 81 3.54 -1.96 0.56
N GLY A 82 3.29 -1.12 -0.44
CA GLY A 82 3.32 -1.52 -1.85
C GLY A 82 4.71 -1.59 -2.47
N CYS A 83 5.76 -1.24 -1.72
CA CYS A 83 7.14 -1.39 -2.14
C CYS A 83 7.74 -2.74 -1.73
N LEU A 84 8.60 -3.27 -2.59
CA LEU A 84 9.58 -4.31 -2.33
C LEU A 84 10.95 -3.64 -2.20
N VAL A 85 11.60 -3.82 -1.05
CA VAL A 85 12.98 -3.39 -0.81
C VAL A 85 13.94 -4.50 -1.25
N HIS A 86 14.96 -4.17 -2.05
CA HIS A 86 15.91 -5.15 -2.56
C HIS A 86 17.30 -4.55 -2.83
N GLY A 87 18.30 -5.44 -2.92
CA GLY A 87 19.71 -5.11 -3.05
C GLY A 87 20.43 -5.10 -1.69
N HIS A 88 21.74 -4.82 -1.72
CA HIS A 88 22.50 -4.59 -0.49
C HIS A 88 22.40 -3.12 -0.07
N PRO A 89 22.31 -2.81 1.23
CA PRO A 89 22.39 -1.44 1.71
C PRO A 89 23.69 -0.78 1.27
N SER A 90 23.60 0.43 0.72
CA SER A 90 24.75 1.19 0.22
C SER A 90 24.76 2.60 0.80
N ASN A 91 25.93 3.11 1.15
CA ASN A 91 26.13 4.53 1.45
C ASN A 91 26.63 5.32 0.22
N GLU A 92 26.82 4.65 -0.92
CA GLU A 92 27.38 5.23 -2.12
C GLU A 92 26.47 6.35 -2.64
N PHE A 93 26.98 7.58 -2.71
CA PHE A 93 26.21 8.76 -3.12
C PHE A 93 24.88 8.94 -2.37
N CYS A 94 24.83 8.54 -1.10
CA CYS A 94 23.63 8.68 -0.29
C CYS A 94 23.28 10.16 -0.07
N TRP A 95 22.06 10.54 -0.44
CA TRP A 95 21.60 11.92 -0.30
C TRP A 95 21.27 12.32 1.14
N PHE A 96 20.94 11.34 2.00
CA PHE A 96 20.65 11.55 3.42
C PHE A 96 21.82 11.08 4.27
N ALA A 97 22.63 12.03 4.73
CA ALA A 97 23.81 11.78 5.57
C ALA A 97 23.43 10.98 6.82
N GLY A 98 24.23 9.97 7.14
CA GLY A 98 23.98 9.03 8.22
C GLY A 98 23.13 7.81 7.83
N TYR A 99 22.54 7.80 6.63
CA TYR A 99 21.75 6.67 6.14
C TYR A 99 22.53 5.83 5.11
N VAL A 100 22.13 4.58 5.01
CA VAL A 100 22.35 3.73 3.82
C VAL A 100 21.03 3.62 3.06
N TRP A 101 21.10 3.30 1.76
CA TRP A 101 19.94 3.13 0.91
C TRP A 101 19.90 1.75 0.24
N GLN A 102 18.70 1.28 -0.04
CA GLN A 102 18.39 0.14 -0.91
C GLN A 102 17.36 0.56 -1.95
N TYR A 103 17.23 -0.21 -3.03
CA TYR A 103 16.20 0.06 -4.03
C TYR A 103 14.81 -0.28 -3.49
N ALA A 104 13.85 0.61 -3.73
CA ALA A 104 12.43 0.37 -3.51
C ALA A 104 11.73 0.25 -4.88
N ALA A 105 11.13 -0.90 -5.15
CA ALA A 105 10.38 -1.15 -6.37
C ALA A 105 8.91 -1.44 -6.06
N CYS A 106 8.00 -1.22 -7.00
CA CYS A 106 6.62 -1.68 -6.88
C CYS A 106 6.62 -3.21 -6.69
N ARG A 107 6.01 -3.73 -5.63
CA ARG A 107 5.98 -5.18 -5.37
C ARG A 107 5.17 -5.98 -6.39
N ARG A 108 4.39 -5.32 -7.25
CA ARG A 108 3.59 -5.98 -8.30
C ARG A 108 4.24 -5.93 -9.68
N CYS A 109 4.69 -4.77 -10.14
CA CYS A 109 5.24 -4.62 -11.49
C CYS A 109 6.77 -4.42 -11.52
N HIS A 110 7.42 -4.41 -10.37
CA HIS A 110 8.88 -4.23 -10.21
C HIS A 110 9.44 -2.91 -10.75
N ALA A 111 8.58 -1.96 -11.12
CA ALA A 111 8.99 -0.61 -11.45
C ALA A 111 9.79 -0.01 -10.29
N HIS A 112 10.97 0.54 -10.57
CA HIS A 112 11.73 1.28 -9.56
C HIS A 112 10.88 2.48 -9.12
N LEU A 113 10.58 2.61 -7.83
CA LEU A 113 9.77 3.70 -7.28
C LEU A 113 10.59 4.67 -6.43
N GLY A 114 11.80 4.29 -6.02
CA GLY A 114 12.72 5.15 -5.29
C GLY A 114 13.62 4.32 -4.39
N TRP A 115 13.88 4.81 -3.19
CA TRP A 115 14.85 4.24 -2.27
C TRP A 115 14.28 4.06 -0.88
N TYR A 116 14.75 3.03 -0.18
CA TYR A 116 14.52 2.82 1.24
C TYR A 116 15.80 3.17 1.99
N PHE A 117 15.71 4.14 2.90
CA PHE A 117 16.82 4.66 3.69
C PHE A 117 16.74 4.13 5.13
N THR A 118 17.87 3.66 5.67
CA THR A 118 17.96 3.18 7.07
C THR A 118 19.17 3.78 7.80
N ALA A 119 18.99 4.08 9.09
CA ALA A 119 20.03 4.54 10.00
C ALA A 119 19.70 4.07 11.43
N GLY A 120 20.32 2.97 11.88
CA GLY A 120 19.97 2.34 13.15
C GLY A 120 18.50 1.90 13.16
N ASP A 121 17.74 2.38 14.14
CA ASP A 121 16.30 2.09 14.29
C ASP A 121 15.40 3.03 13.46
N ASP A 122 15.96 4.05 12.80
CA ASP A 122 15.20 4.94 11.92
C ASP A 122 15.23 4.47 10.47
N ALA A 123 14.08 4.61 9.79
CA ALA A 123 13.94 4.29 8.38
C ALA A 123 12.85 5.11 7.71
N PHE A 124 12.95 5.25 6.39
CA PHE A 124 11.90 5.85 5.56
C PHE A 124 12.11 5.51 4.08
N PHE A 125 11.10 5.81 3.27
CA PHE A 125 11.14 5.72 1.81
C PHE A 125 11.27 7.12 1.21
N GLY A 126 12.19 7.31 0.27
CA GLY A 126 12.18 8.44 -0.65
C GLY A 126 11.65 7.95 -2.00
N LEU A 127 10.40 8.29 -2.32
CA LEU A 127 9.72 7.83 -3.53
C LEU A 127 9.69 8.93 -4.60
N ILE A 128 9.94 8.54 -5.85
CA ILE A 128 9.99 9.42 -7.02
C ILE A 128 8.56 9.85 -7.36
N ARG A 129 8.28 11.14 -7.22
CA ARG A 129 6.92 11.70 -7.34
C ARG A 129 6.26 11.35 -8.67
N ASP A 130 6.98 11.49 -9.77
CA ASP A 130 6.44 11.22 -11.12
C ASP A 130 6.07 9.75 -11.38
N ARG A 131 6.52 8.83 -10.51
CA ARG A 131 6.22 7.39 -10.60
C ARG A 131 5.03 6.99 -9.74
N LEU A 132 4.44 7.94 -9.03
CA LEU A 132 3.23 7.76 -8.25
C LEU A 132 2.07 8.55 -8.90
N SER A 133 0.84 8.13 -8.60
CA SER A 133 -0.40 8.79 -9.02
C SER A 133 -1.43 8.70 -7.89
N GLY A 134 -2.17 9.78 -7.69
CA GLY A 134 -3.33 9.94 -6.82
C GLY A 134 -3.81 11.37 -6.95
#